data_AF-B6Q451-F1
#
_entry.id   AF-B6Q451-F1
#
_cell.length_a   1.000
_cell.length_b   1.000
_cell.length_c   1.000
_cell.angle_alpha   90.00
_cell.angle_beta   90.00
_cell.angle_gamma   90.00
#
_symmetry.space_group_name_H-M   'P 1'
#
loop_
_entity.id
_entity.type
_entity.pdbx_description
1 polymer ?
#
loop_
_entity_poly.entity_id
_entity_poly.type
_entity_poly.pdbx_seq_one_letter_code
_entity_poly.pdbx_strand_id
1 'polypeptide(L)'
;MYPTMLPTPPPSPPLLRCCTPEERLGLLLANRLELTSILGVGAYGVVYTAIDIHTHIPYAVKALNKIGLDPRQRKFQQREIKLHHLASQHPNVVSLVRIMDSVDCTFVVIEFCPEGDLFSNITERGLFVGNDPLARRAFLQILDAVDYCHSIGIYHRDLKPENILVTDGGMTVKLADFGLATTDYLTSDFGCGSTFYMSPECQQITPRPGSCYVSPVNDVWSLGVILVNLTCGRNPWKRASNEDATFRAFLKDPEFLRSILPVSPELNVILQRIFECDPFKRITIAELRQLVLECPRFTMPAPTAIPAATTRKSGHPEVLHAYPYYAYPPAPRVELLNAQYSDSAVSDTSLTDDETISSVSSDSDYASEGEAEGFSFVDPQAVPEFWDPVPVHMRTNVPEKPFALPQHIEPYIAVY
;
A
#
# COMPACT_ATOMS: atom_id res chain seq x y z
N MET A 1 61.74 -44.57 12.02
CA MET A 1 60.96 -43.93 10.95
C MET A 1 59.71 -43.36 11.59
N TYR A 2 59.60 -42.02 11.67
CA TYR A 2 58.38 -41.37 12.14
C TYR A 2 57.36 -41.33 10.98
N PRO A 3 56.07 -41.56 11.24
CA PRO A 3 55.05 -41.51 10.20
C PRO A 3 54.86 -40.07 9.72
N THR A 4 54.86 -39.90 8.40
CA THR A 4 54.56 -38.66 7.70
C THR A 4 53.10 -38.26 7.99
N MET A 5 52.92 -37.17 8.73
CA MET A 5 51.62 -36.53 8.93
C MET A 5 51.14 -35.98 7.58
N LEU A 6 49.97 -36.43 7.13
CA LEU A 6 49.29 -35.86 5.97
C LEU A 6 48.86 -34.42 6.31
N PRO A 7 49.04 -33.46 5.39
CA PRO A 7 48.64 -32.08 5.63
C PRO A 7 47.12 -32.00 5.83
N THR A 8 46.72 -31.36 6.93
CA THR A 8 45.32 -30.98 7.18
C THR A 8 44.81 -30.17 5.99
N PRO A 9 43.61 -30.47 5.46
CA PRO A 9 43.00 -29.66 4.42
C PRO A 9 42.86 -28.21 4.91
N PRO A 10 43.00 -27.22 4.02
CA PRO A 10 42.82 -25.83 4.39
C PRO A 10 41.42 -25.62 4.99
N PRO A 11 41.27 -24.74 5.99
CA PRO A 11 39.96 -24.39 6.52
C PRO A 11 39.07 -23.92 5.37
N SER A 12 37.82 -24.41 5.33
CA SER A 12 36.83 -23.92 4.39
C SER A 12 36.75 -22.39 4.47
N PRO A 13 36.68 -21.67 3.34
CA PRO A 13 36.53 -20.22 3.38
C PRO A 13 35.29 -19.89 4.22
N PRO A 14 35.33 -18.84 5.06
CA PRO A 14 34.14 -18.41 5.78
C PRO A 14 33.04 -18.16 4.75
N LEU A 15 31.87 -18.76 4.95
CA LEU A 15 30.67 -18.55 4.14
C LEU A 15 30.14 -17.12 4.38
N LEU A 16 30.91 -16.12 3.95
CA LEU A 16 30.54 -14.70 3.93
C LEU A 16 30.20 -14.29 2.50
N ARG A 17 29.56 -15.18 1.75
CA ARG A 17 28.86 -14.80 0.53
C ARG A 17 27.39 -14.72 0.86
N CYS A 18 26.78 -13.58 0.52
CA CYS A 18 25.33 -13.47 0.47
C CYS A 18 24.86 -14.49 -0.56
N CYS A 19 24.11 -15.52 -0.14
CA CYS A 19 23.50 -16.45 -1.07
C CYS A 19 22.60 -15.69 -2.04
N THR A 20 22.69 -16.01 -3.33
CA THR A 20 21.75 -15.44 -4.31
C THR A 20 20.34 -15.93 -4.00
N PRO A 21 19.29 -15.23 -4.47
CA PRO A 21 17.93 -15.66 -4.23
C PRO A 21 17.66 -17.10 -4.70
N GLU A 22 18.20 -17.47 -5.85
CA GLU A 22 18.01 -18.78 -6.49
C GLU A 22 18.71 -19.90 -5.73
N GLU A 23 19.85 -19.61 -5.09
CA GLU A 23 20.60 -20.57 -4.26
C GLU A 23 19.81 -21.03 -3.02
N ARG A 24 18.76 -20.29 -2.63
CA ARG A 24 17.90 -20.64 -1.50
C ARG A 24 16.73 -21.54 -1.89
N LEU A 25 16.47 -21.77 -3.17
CA LEU A 25 15.41 -22.68 -3.61
C LEU A 25 15.74 -24.13 -3.21
N GLY A 26 14.74 -24.86 -2.70
CA GLY A 26 14.90 -26.18 -2.10
C GLY A 26 15.44 -26.18 -0.67
N LEU A 27 15.77 -25.00 -0.10
CA LEU A 27 16.20 -24.91 1.30
C LEU A 27 15.05 -25.31 2.23
N LEU A 28 15.32 -26.24 3.15
CA LEU A 28 14.41 -26.65 4.21
C LEU A 28 14.65 -25.85 5.49
N LEU A 29 13.83 -24.83 5.71
CA LEU A 29 13.84 -24.04 6.94
C LEU A 29 13.26 -24.86 8.11
N ALA A 30 14.03 -24.93 9.20
CA ALA A 30 13.71 -25.74 10.39
C ALA A 30 13.33 -27.20 10.06
N ASN A 31 13.95 -27.76 9.01
CA ASN A 31 13.69 -29.11 8.51
C ASN A 31 12.19 -29.40 8.22
N ARG A 32 11.44 -28.38 7.79
CA ARG A 32 9.98 -28.47 7.60
C ARG A 32 9.43 -27.62 6.45
N LEU A 33 9.86 -26.37 6.32
CA LEU A 33 9.37 -25.47 5.27
C LEU A 33 10.35 -25.45 4.12
N GLU A 34 9.96 -25.99 2.97
CA GLU A 34 10.76 -25.97 1.74
C GLU A 34 10.49 -24.68 0.96
N LEU A 35 11.52 -23.92 0.62
CA LEU A 35 11.40 -22.74 -0.27
C LEU A 35 11.27 -23.21 -1.72
N THR A 36 10.14 -22.94 -2.37
CA THR A 36 9.78 -23.56 -3.66
C THR A 36 9.95 -22.65 -4.87
N SER A 37 9.65 -21.36 -4.75
CA SER A 37 9.83 -20.38 -5.83
C SER A 37 10.03 -18.97 -5.29
N ILE A 38 10.59 -18.07 -6.09
CA ILE A 38 10.67 -16.64 -5.78
C ILE A 38 9.35 -15.98 -6.17
N LEU A 39 8.69 -15.31 -5.22
CA LEU A 39 7.49 -14.50 -5.46
C LEU A 39 7.82 -13.06 -5.83
N GLY A 40 8.88 -12.51 -5.24
CA GLY A 40 9.30 -11.13 -5.50
C GLY A 40 10.64 -10.83 -4.89
N VAL A 41 11.36 -9.90 -5.51
CA VAL A 41 12.64 -9.35 -5.04
C VAL A 41 12.40 -7.87 -4.79
N GLY A 42 12.56 -7.44 -3.54
CA GLY A 42 12.39 -6.04 -3.14
C GLY A 42 13.68 -5.47 -2.55
N ALA A 43 13.69 -4.15 -2.33
CA ALA A 43 14.84 -3.43 -1.78
C ALA A 43 15.32 -3.97 -0.41
N TYR A 44 14.41 -4.56 0.38
CA TYR A 44 14.68 -4.99 1.75
C TYR A 44 14.77 -6.51 1.92
N GLY A 45 14.58 -7.29 0.85
CA GLY A 45 14.64 -8.74 0.92
C GLY A 45 13.93 -9.45 -0.24
N VAL A 46 13.93 -10.77 -0.16
CA VAL A 46 13.29 -11.64 -1.16
C VAL A 46 12.12 -12.37 -0.52
N VAL A 47 11.00 -12.43 -1.22
CA VAL A 47 9.84 -13.22 -0.80
C VAL A 47 9.80 -14.51 -1.62
N TYR A 48 9.66 -15.64 -0.94
CA TYR A 48 9.54 -16.96 -1.54
C TYR A 48 8.16 -17.54 -1.29
N THR A 49 7.66 -18.38 -2.21
CA THR A 49 6.69 -19.41 -1.81
C THR A 49 7.43 -20.47 -1.01
N ALA A 50 6.75 -21.03 -0.02
CA ALA A 50 7.22 -22.20 0.70
C ALA A 50 6.07 -23.18 0.95
N ILE A 51 6.41 -24.46 1.10
CA ILE A 51 5.44 -25.50 1.46
C ILE A 51 5.91 -26.19 2.73
N ASP A 52 5.00 -26.36 3.69
CA ASP A 52 5.24 -27.27 4.81
C ASP A 52 5.17 -28.71 4.31
N ILE A 53 6.30 -29.41 4.32
CA ILE A 53 6.42 -30.75 3.74
C ILE A 53 5.57 -31.81 4.45
N HIS A 54 5.09 -31.53 5.67
CA HIS A 54 4.24 -32.46 6.42
C HIS A 54 2.74 -32.17 6.22
N THR A 55 2.35 -30.90 6.14
CA THR A 55 0.93 -30.51 6.04
C THR A 55 0.50 -30.16 4.62
N HIS A 56 1.46 -29.96 3.71
CA HIS A 56 1.27 -29.42 2.36
C HIS A 56 0.61 -28.04 2.32
N ILE A 57 0.60 -27.31 3.43
CA ILE A 57 0.06 -25.96 3.49
C ILE A 57 1.09 -24.99 2.88
N PRO A 58 0.68 -24.14 1.91
CA PRO A 58 1.56 -23.12 1.35
C PRO A 58 1.71 -21.92 2.28
N TYR A 59 2.89 -21.33 2.28
CA TYR A 59 3.27 -20.12 3.00
C TYR A 59 4.02 -19.18 2.08
N ALA A 60 4.09 -17.90 2.45
CA ALA A 60 5.09 -16.99 1.92
C ALA A 60 6.19 -16.79 2.97
N VAL A 61 7.44 -16.65 2.52
CA VAL A 61 8.59 -16.46 3.40
C VAL A 61 9.38 -15.25 2.93
N LYS A 62 9.36 -14.17 3.73
CA LYS A 62 10.20 -12.99 3.49
C LYS A 62 11.57 -13.21 4.13
N ALA A 63 12.58 -13.38 3.29
CA ALA A 63 13.97 -13.51 3.68
C ALA A 63 14.64 -12.14 3.71
N LEU A 64 14.99 -11.68 4.90
CA LEU A 64 15.59 -10.37 5.14
C LEU A 64 17.08 -10.55 5.46
N ASN A 65 17.96 -10.03 4.59
CA ASN A 65 19.41 -10.20 4.75
C ASN A 65 19.94 -9.43 5.97
N LYS A 66 20.87 -10.01 6.72
CA LYS A 66 21.55 -9.36 7.86
C LYS A 66 22.94 -8.85 7.49
N ILE A 67 23.56 -9.44 6.49
CA ILE A 67 24.94 -9.13 6.10
C ILE A 67 24.95 -7.78 5.38
N GLY A 68 25.85 -6.89 5.81
CA GLY A 68 26.02 -5.58 5.19
C GLY A 68 25.08 -4.49 5.68
N LEU A 69 24.21 -4.78 6.66
CA LEU A 69 23.32 -3.77 7.23
C LEU A 69 24.02 -2.90 8.28
N ASP A 70 23.89 -1.58 8.12
CA ASP A 70 24.24 -0.62 9.15
C ASP A 70 23.30 -0.73 10.39
N PRO A 71 23.65 -0.12 11.54
CA PRO A 71 22.82 -0.18 12.73
C PRO A 71 21.40 0.40 12.56
N ARG A 72 21.22 1.38 11.67
CA ARG A 72 19.93 2.02 11.38
C ARG A 72 19.05 1.09 10.55
N GLN A 73 19.59 0.49 9.50
CA GLN A 73 18.91 -0.50 8.66
C GLN A 73 18.45 -1.72 9.49
N ARG A 74 19.30 -2.21 10.40
CA ARG A 74 18.90 -3.28 11.33
C ARG A 74 17.74 -2.89 12.23
N LYS A 75 17.72 -1.65 12.74
CA LYS A 75 16.60 -1.14 13.54
C LYS A 75 15.31 -1.05 12.71
N PHE A 76 15.39 -0.62 11.45
CA PHE A 76 14.22 -0.59 10.56
C PHE A 76 13.67 -1.98 10.31
N GLN A 77 14.54 -2.95 9.99
CA GLN A 77 14.16 -4.35 9.80
C GLN A 77 13.48 -4.94 11.05
N GLN A 78 14.07 -4.72 12.23
CA GLN A 78 13.48 -5.18 13.50
C GLN A 78 12.13 -4.51 13.80
N ARG A 79 12.00 -3.21 13.49
CA ARG A 79 10.76 -2.47 13.65
C ARG A 79 9.68 -3.02 12.71
N GLU A 80 9.98 -3.25 11.43
CA GLU A 80 9.04 -3.85 10.47
C GLU A 80 8.47 -5.17 11.01
N ILE A 81 9.35 -6.11 11.41
CA ILE A 81 8.94 -7.42 11.95
C ILE A 81 8.07 -7.24 13.20
N LYS A 82 8.47 -6.36 14.11
CA LYS A 82 7.73 -6.10 15.35
C LYS A 82 6.34 -5.52 15.09
N LEU A 83 6.24 -4.51 14.22
CA LEU A 83 4.96 -3.87 13.91
C LEU A 83 4.03 -4.82 13.16
N HIS A 84 4.57 -5.59 12.21
CA HIS A 84 3.79 -6.62 11.53
C HIS A 84 3.26 -7.67 12.51
N HIS A 85 4.10 -8.16 13.43
CA HIS A 85 3.67 -9.13 14.44
C HIS A 85 2.51 -8.62 15.31
N LEU A 86 2.58 -7.36 15.76
CA LEU A 86 1.50 -6.74 16.54
C LEU A 86 0.22 -6.55 15.72
N ALA A 87 0.35 -6.16 14.46
CA ALA A 87 -0.77 -5.96 13.55
C ALA A 87 -1.44 -7.29 13.10
N SER A 88 -0.69 -8.40 13.10
CA SER A 88 -1.10 -9.72 12.61
C SER A 88 -2.31 -10.34 13.32
N GLN A 89 -2.80 -9.75 14.41
CA GLN A 89 -3.96 -10.26 15.14
C GLN A 89 -5.29 -9.95 14.45
N HIS A 90 -5.30 -9.06 13.45
CA HIS A 90 -6.50 -8.69 12.71
C HIS A 90 -6.72 -9.59 11.49
N PRO A 91 -7.96 -10.05 11.21
CA PRO A 91 -8.23 -10.97 10.09
C PRO A 91 -7.89 -10.41 8.71
N ASN A 92 -7.96 -9.09 8.54
CA ASN A 92 -7.59 -8.36 7.31
C ASN A 92 -6.17 -7.78 7.35
N VAL A 93 -5.28 -8.32 8.20
CA VAL A 93 -3.83 -8.13 8.11
C VAL A 93 -3.21 -9.50 7.81
N VAL A 94 -2.18 -9.53 6.96
CA VAL A 94 -1.45 -10.76 6.67
C VAL A 94 -0.85 -11.31 7.96
N SER A 95 -1.17 -12.56 8.28
CA SER A 95 -0.78 -13.21 9.51
C SER A 95 0.71 -13.55 9.48
N LEU A 96 1.47 -13.03 10.46
CA LEU A 96 2.82 -13.50 10.75
C LEU A 96 2.74 -14.82 11.52
N VAL A 97 3.16 -15.91 10.88
CA VAL A 97 3.06 -17.28 11.41
C VAL A 97 4.25 -17.63 12.29
N ARG A 98 5.46 -17.27 11.85
CA ARG A 98 6.71 -17.58 12.57
C ARG A 98 7.86 -16.70 12.10
N ILE A 99 8.80 -16.42 13.01
CA ILE A 99 10.10 -15.84 12.67
C ILE A 99 11.16 -16.93 12.88
N MET A 100 12.03 -17.14 11.89
CA MET A 100 13.17 -18.04 11.97
C MET A 100 14.44 -17.23 11.73
N ASP A 101 15.39 -17.36 12.62
CA ASP A 101 16.58 -16.50 12.62
C ASP A 101 17.82 -17.34 12.31
N SER A 102 18.58 -16.97 11.28
CA SER A 102 19.87 -17.56 10.92
C SER A 102 20.99 -16.52 11.03
N VAL A 103 22.24 -16.95 10.87
CA VAL A 103 23.41 -16.05 10.95
C VAL A 103 23.37 -14.96 9.89
N ASP A 104 22.96 -15.31 8.67
CA ASP A 104 22.97 -14.45 7.49
C ASP A 104 21.62 -13.77 7.21
N CYS A 105 20.52 -14.29 7.74
CA CYS A 105 19.18 -13.90 7.35
C CYS A 105 18.15 -14.04 8.48
N THR A 106 17.11 -13.22 8.46
CA THR A 106 15.89 -13.46 9.23
C THR A 106 14.77 -13.82 8.25
N PHE A 107 14.16 -14.98 8.44
CA PHE A 107 13.04 -15.47 7.64
C PHE A 107 11.73 -15.22 8.38
N VAL A 108 10.85 -14.42 7.79
CA VAL A 108 9.51 -14.14 8.31
C VAL A 108 8.52 -15.00 7.53
N VAL A 109 7.98 -16.02 8.17
CA VAL A 109 6.97 -16.92 7.61
C VAL A 109 5.60 -16.28 7.81
N ILE A 110 4.87 -16.07 6.72
CA ILE A 110 3.56 -15.42 6.68
C ILE A 110 2.56 -16.28 5.91
N GLU A 111 1.27 -16.04 6.12
CA GLU A 111 0.23 -16.70 5.32
C GLU A 111 0.40 -16.40 3.82
N PHE A 112 0.12 -17.39 2.98
CA PHE A 112 0.15 -17.23 1.52
C PHE A 112 -1.22 -16.79 0.99
N CYS A 113 -1.26 -15.71 0.22
CA CYS A 113 -2.46 -15.23 -0.48
C CYS A 113 -2.35 -15.57 -1.97
N PRO A 114 -3.05 -16.61 -2.47
CA PRO A 114 -2.82 -17.16 -3.80
C PRO A 114 -3.22 -16.23 -4.94
N GLU A 115 -4.12 -15.28 -4.70
CA GLU A 115 -4.61 -14.36 -5.73
C GLU A 115 -3.71 -13.15 -5.95
N GLY A 116 -2.62 -13.00 -5.20
CA GLY A 116 -1.65 -11.91 -5.35
C GLY A 116 -2.14 -10.58 -4.76
N ASP A 117 -1.55 -9.48 -5.20
CA ASP A 117 -1.88 -8.14 -4.71
C ASP A 117 -3.14 -7.54 -5.35
N LEU A 118 -3.69 -6.51 -4.70
CA LEU A 118 -4.91 -5.84 -5.11
C LEU A 118 -4.70 -5.03 -6.40
N PHE A 119 -3.47 -4.56 -6.66
CA PHE A 119 -3.17 -3.81 -7.89
C PHE A 119 -3.43 -4.67 -9.12
N SER A 120 -2.80 -5.84 -9.23
CA SER A 120 -3.01 -6.76 -10.36
C SER A 120 -4.46 -7.28 -10.43
N ASN A 121 -5.14 -7.45 -9.30
CA ASN A 121 -6.55 -7.83 -9.31
C ASN A 121 -7.47 -6.71 -9.83
N ILE A 122 -7.09 -5.43 -9.67
CA ILE A 122 -7.80 -4.28 -10.25
C ILE A 122 -7.47 -4.12 -11.74
N THR A 123 -6.18 -4.11 -12.10
CA THR A 123 -5.72 -3.67 -13.42
C THR A 123 -5.67 -4.78 -14.47
N GLU A 124 -5.16 -5.96 -14.11
CA GLU A 124 -4.98 -7.07 -15.04
C GLU A 124 -6.22 -7.97 -15.09
N ARG A 125 -6.82 -8.24 -13.93
CA ARG A 125 -7.98 -9.14 -13.82
C ARG A 125 -9.31 -8.43 -13.93
N GLY A 126 -9.35 -7.11 -13.74
CA GLY A 126 -10.57 -6.31 -13.81
C GLY A 126 -11.64 -6.73 -12.78
N LEU A 127 -11.23 -7.31 -11.65
CA LEU A 127 -12.14 -7.99 -10.72
C LEU A 127 -13.09 -7.02 -9.99
N PHE A 128 -12.59 -5.83 -9.66
CA PHE A 128 -13.29 -4.85 -8.82
C PHE A 128 -14.00 -3.74 -9.60
N VAL A 129 -13.43 -3.31 -10.73
CA VAL A 129 -13.93 -2.15 -11.49
C VAL A 129 -15.33 -2.46 -12.06
N GLY A 130 -16.29 -1.58 -11.79
CA GLY A 130 -17.69 -1.79 -12.17
C GLY A 130 -18.48 -2.77 -11.28
N ASN A 131 -17.87 -3.29 -10.21
CA ASN A 131 -18.50 -4.16 -9.23
C ASN A 131 -18.56 -3.47 -7.85
N ASP A 132 -19.43 -2.46 -7.74
CA ASP A 132 -19.60 -1.66 -6.52
C ASP A 132 -19.76 -2.50 -5.24
N PRO A 133 -20.54 -3.60 -5.19
CA PRO A 133 -20.64 -4.43 -3.99
C PRO A 133 -19.30 -5.08 -3.57
N LEU A 134 -18.49 -5.54 -4.54
CA LEU A 134 -17.19 -6.14 -4.25
C LEU A 134 -16.16 -5.09 -3.84
N ALA A 135 -16.11 -3.96 -4.57
CA ALA A 135 -15.27 -2.82 -4.21
C ALA A 135 -15.60 -2.30 -2.80
N ARG A 136 -16.89 -2.19 -2.44
CA ARG A 136 -17.33 -1.78 -1.10
C ARG A 136 -16.86 -2.77 -0.04
N ARG A 137 -17.03 -4.08 -0.28
CA ARG A 137 -16.58 -5.13 0.65
C ARG A 137 -15.07 -5.04 0.89
N ALA A 138 -14.27 -4.98 -0.17
CA ALA A 138 -12.82 -4.87 -0.06
C ALA A 138 -12.43 -3.59 0.67
N PHE A 139 -13.02 -2.44 0.32
CA PHE A 139 -12.71 -1.17 0.98
C PHE A 139 -13.05 -1.19 2.47
N LEU A 140 -14.19 -1.75 2.88
CA LEU A 140 -14.56 -1.88 4.29
C LEU A 140 -13.58 -2.75 5.08
N GLN A 141 -13.09 -3.86 4.49
CA GLN A 141 -12.05 -4.70 5.09
C GLN A 141 -10.71 -3.96 5.24
N ILE A 142 -10.34 -3.12 4.27
CA ILE A 142 -9.15 -2.27 4.35
C ILE A 142 -9.33 -1.24 5.47
N LEU A 143 -10.49 -0.58 5.55
CA LEU A 143 -10.79 0.35 6.64
C LEU A 143 -10.70 -0.33 8.00
N ASP A 144 -11.25 -1.54 8.16
CA ASP A 144 -11.19 -2.31 9.41
C ASP A 144 -9.74 -2.64 9.81
N ALA A 145 -8.90 -3.05 8.84
CA ALA A 145 -7.49 -3.33 9.09
C ALA A 145 -6.70 -2.07 9.50
N VAL A 146 -6.91 -0.95 8.81
CA VAL A 146 -6.19 0.31 9.10
C VAL A 146 -6.66 0.92 10.42
N ASP A 147 -7.97 0.91 10.70
CA ASP A 147 -8.53 1.36 11.98
C ASP A 147 -7.97 0.55 13.15
N TYR A 148 -7.90 -0.77 12.99
CA TYR A 148 -7.25 -1.63 13.98
C TYR A 148 -5.78 -1.24 14.20
N CYS A 149 -4.99 -1.10 13.13
CA CYS A 149 -3.60 -0.65 13.23
C CYS A 149 -3.48 0.69 13.96
N HIS A 150 -4.30 1.68 13.60
CA HIS A 150 -4.31 3.01 14.26
C HIS A 150 -4.67 2.89 15.74
N SER A 151 -5.62 2.01 16.11
CA SER A 151 -6.04 1.79 17.51
C SER A 151 -4.94 1.24 18.40
N ILE A 152 -3.97 0.50 17.82
CA ILE A 152 -2.78 0.00 18.52
C ILE A 152 -1.54 0.88 18.29
N GLY A 153 -1.73 2.09 17.75
CA GLY A 153 -0.68 3.08 17.55
C GLY A 153 0.27 2.78 16.39
N ILE A 154 -0.17 2.00 15.39
CA ILE A 154 0.60 1.68 14.18
C ILE A 154 0.02 2.46 13.00
N TYR A 155 0.85 3.27 12.35
CA TYR A 155 0.50 4.01 11.13
C TYR A 155 1.31 3.46 9.96
N HIS A 156 0.64 3.13 8.85
CA HIS A 156 1.26 2.34 7.79
C HIS A 156 2.18 3.19 6.90
N ARG A 157 1.76 4.41 6.56
CA ARG A 157 2.48 5.41 5.74
C ARG A 157 2.82 5.00 4.31
N ASP A 158 2.39 3.83 3.86
CA ASP A 158 2.56 3.34 2.48
C ASP A 158 1.38 2.48 2.05
N LEU A 159 0.16 2.95 2.32
CA LEU A 159 -1.05 2.26 1.87
C LEU A 159 -1.18 2.42 0.36
N LYS A 160 -1.21 1.28 -0.33
CA LYS A 160 -1.41 1.19 -1.78
C LYS A 160 -1.91 -0.22 -2.15
N PRO A 161 -2.56 -0.42 -3.31
CA PRO A 161 -3.06 -1.72 -3.73
C PRO A 161 -2.00 -2.83 -3.77
N GLU A 162 -0.73 -2.50 -4.06
CA GLU A 162 0.39 -3.44 -4.07
C GLU A 162 0.68 -4.03 -2.67
N ASN A 163 0.38 -3.28 -1.61
CA ASN A 163 0.56 -3.69 -0.21
C ASN A 163 -0.71 -4.33 0.38
N ILE A 164 -1.70 -4.67 -0.46
CA ILE A 164 -2.94 -5.31 -0.02
C ILE A 164 -3.08 -6.61 -0.81
N LEU A 165 -3.04 -7.75 -0.15
CA LEU A 165 -3.18 -9.05 -0.77
C LEU A 165 -4.64 -9.48 -0.85
N VAL A 166 -4.97 -10.26 -1.87
CA VAL A 166 -6.31 -10.77 -2.16
C VAL A 166 -6.34 -12.28 -1.89
N THR A 167 -7.43 -12.75 -1.28
CA THR A 167 -7.71 -14.17 -1.08
C THR A 167 -9.20 -14.48 -1.21
N ASP A 168 -9.57 -15.75 -1.07
CA ASP A 168 -10.95 -16.26 -1.10
C ASP A 168 -11.70 -15.86 -2.38
N GLY A 169 -11.06 -15.95 -3.54
CA GLY A 169 -11.65 -15.62 -4.84
C GLY A 169 -12.00 -14.13 -4.99
N GLY A 170 -11.27 -13.24 -4.31
CA GLY A 170 -11.52 -11.80 -4.34
C GLY A 170 -12.35 -11.26 -3.18
N MET A 171 -12.86 -12.14 -2.32
CA MET A 171 -13.82 -11.77 -1.27
C MET A 171 -13.15 -11.26 0.02
N THR A 172 -11.86 -11.54 0.18
CA THR A 172 -11.08 -11.16 1.35
C THR A 172 -9.83 -10.41 0.91
N VAL A 173 -9.57 -9.26 1.52
CA VAL A 173 -8.31 -8.53 1.37
C VAL A 173 -7.55 -8.44 2.69
N LYS A 174 -6.22 -8.42 2.61
CA LYS A 174 -5.31 -8.45 3.76
C LYS A 174 -4.18 -7.44 3.58
N LEU A 175 -4.05 -6.52 4.51
CA LEU A 175 -2.97 -5.53 4.55
C LEU A 175 -1.62 -6.22 4.82
N ALA A 176 -0.60 -5.84 4.05
CA ALA A 176 0.74 -6.39 4.09
C ALA A 176 1.79 -5.26 4.08
N ASP A 177 3.05 -5.63 4.29
CA ASP A 177 4.24 -4.77 4.20
C ASP A 177 4.27 -3.56 5.17
N PHE A 178 4.81 -3.79 6.36
CA PHE A 178 4.99 -2.77 7.40
C PHE A 178 6.37 -2.08 7.33
N GLY A 179 7.08 -2.17 6.19
CA GLY A 179 8.46 -1.67 6.06
C GLY A 179 8.62 -0.17 6.34
N LEU A 180 7.60 0.63 6.04
CA LEU A 180 7.57 2.08 6.31
C LEU A 180 6.71 2.47 7.52
N ALA A 181 6.07 1.49 8.17
CA ALA A 181 5.15 1.74 9.27
C ALA A 181 5.85 2.36 10.49
N THR A 182 5.12 3.17 11.25
CA THR A 182 5.62 3.88 12.43
C THR A 182 4.66 3.84 13.60
N THR A 183 5.21 4.08 14.79
CA THR A 183 4.44 4.40 16.01
C THR A 183 4.33 5.90 16.27
N ASP A 184 4.99 6.71 15.45
CA ASP A 184 5.04 8.16 15.61
C ASP A 184 3.77 8.79 15.00
N TYR A 185 2.91 9.34 15.86
CA TYR A 185 1.71 10.06 15.43
C TYR A 185 2.06 11.32 14.62
N LEU A 186 3.09 12.05 15.06
CA LEU A 186 3.72 13.16 14.34
C LEU A 186 5.11 12.74 13.90
N THR A 187 5.44 12.91 12.62
CA THR A 187 6.74 12.49 12.06
C THR A 187 7.31 13.55 11.14
N SER A 188 8.64 13.59 11.07
CA SER A 188 9.42 14.42 10.14
C SER A 188 9.94 13.63 8.94
N ASP A 189 9.52 12.37 8.78
CA ASP A 189 9.91 11.51 7.65
C ASP A 189 9.08 11.85 6.40
N PHE A 190 9.36 13.00 5.79
CA PHE A 190 8.68 13.46 4.57
C PHE A 190 9.08 12.64 3.34
N GLY A 191 8.16 12.54 2.38
CA GLY A 191 8.43 11.87 1.10
C GLY A 191 8.61 10.36 1.19
N CYS A 192 8.28 9.73 2.32
CA CYS A 192 8.25 8.27 2.44
C CYS A 192 6.95 7.71 1.84
N GLY A 193 7.05 6.57 1.15
CA GLY A 193 5.94 5.87 0.50
C GLY A 193 5.86 6.08 -1.01
N SER A 194 4.80 5.60 -1.64
CA SER A 194 4.57 5.78 -3.07
C SER A 194 3.88 7.11 -3.40
N THR A 195 4.50 7.92 -4.28
CA THR A 195 4.12 9.32 -4.56
C THR A 195 2.67 9.52 -4.98
N PHE A 196 2.08 8.56 -5.69
CA PHE A 196 0.67 8.59 -6.10
C PHE A 196 -0.32 8.60 -4.93
N TYR A 197 0.07 8.04 -3.78
CA TYR A 197 -0.80 7.77 -2.63
C TYR A 197 -0.52 8.70 -1.44
N MET A 198 0.56 9.47 -1.46
CA MET A 198 0.89 10.41 -0.37
C MET A 198 -0.04 11.62 -0.37
N SER A 199 -0.29 12.18 0.81
CA SER A 199 -1.01 13.45 0.98
C SER A 199 -0.16 14.67 0.62
N PRO A 200 -0.76 15.84 0.32
CA PRO A 200 -0.03 17.06 -0.02
C PRO A 200 0.97 17.50 1.06
N GLU A 201 0.60 17.34 2.34
CA GLU A 201 1.47 17.71 3.46
C GLU A 201 2.67 16.76 3.65
N CYS A 202 2.57 15.51 3.19
CA CYS A 202 3.67 14.53 3.21
C CYS A 202 4.67 14.73 2.06
N GLN A 203 4.24 15.30 0.93
CA GLN A 203 5.02 15.44 -0.31
C GLN A 203 5.98 16.65 -0.35
N GLN A 204 6.27 17.27 0.81
CA GLN A 204 7.17 18.42 0.87
C GLN A 204 8.60 18.00 0.53
N ILE A 205 9.11 18.49 -0.62
CA ILE A 205 10.47 18.18 -1.12
C ILE A 205 11.53 18.83 -0.23
N THR A 206 11.25 20.02 0.29
CA THR A 206 12.13 20.80 1.18
C THR A 206 11.35 21.22 2.43
N PRO A 207 11.08 20.28 3.35
CA PRO A 207 10.41 20.61 4.60
C PRO A 207 11.27 21.62 5.38
N ARG A 208 10.62 22.59 6.02
CA ARG A 208 11.33 23.53 6.88
C ARG A 208 11.87 22.78 8.10
N PRO A 209 12.98 23.22 8.71
CA PRO A 209 13.44 22.65 9.98
C PRO A 209 12.29 22.67 11.01
N GLY A 210 12.03 21.53 11.63
CA GLY A 210 10.92 21.37 12.60
C GLY A 210 9.54 21.10 11.98
N SER A 211 9.41 21.01 10.65
CA SER A 211 8.17 20.55 10.02
C SER A 211 7.87 19.10 10.41
N CYS A 212 6.58 18.81 10.58
CA CYS A 212 6.05 17.47 10.80
C CYS A 212 4.70 17.31 10.11
N TYR A 213 4.29 16.08 9.86
CA TYR A 213 2.92 15.75 9.45
C TYR A 213 2.33 14.66 10.36
N VAL A 214 1.01 14.55 10.33
CA VAL A 214 0.25 13.59 11.12
C VAL A 214 0.11 12.30 10.32
N SER A 215 0.66 11.19 10.84
CA SER A 215 0.68 9.89 10.16
C SER A 215 -0.72 9.32 9.85
N PRO A 216 -1.69 9.27 10.80
CA PRO A 216 -2.99 8.65 10.52
C PRO A 216 -3.83 9.38 9.45
N VAL A 217 -3.74 10.71 9.37
CA VAL A 217 -4.48 11.46 8.34
C VAL A 217 -3.84 11.32 6.95
N ASN A 218 -2.54 11.05 6.87
CA ASN A 218 -1.90 10.66 5.61
C ASN A 218 -2.41 9.29 5.14
N ASP A 219 -2.56 8.32 6.04
CA ASP A 219 -3.16 7.02 5.71
C ASP A 219 -4.61 7.19 5.15
N VAL A 220 -5.41 8.10 5.73
CA VAL A 220 -6.76 8.42 5.21
C VAL A 220 -6.71 8.95 3.77
N TRP A 221 -5.72 9.77 3.44
CA TRP A 221 -5.55 10.24 2.05
C TRP A 221 -5.28 9.08 1.09
N SER A 222 -4.34 8.20 1.46
CA SER A 222 -4.00 7.02 0.68
C SER A 222 -5.20 6.08 0.48
N LEU A 223 -6.06 5.93 1.51
CA LEU A 223 -7.33 5.21 1.41
C LEU A 223 -8.27 5.82 0.35
N GLY A 224 -8.30 7.14 0.21
CA GLY A 224 -9.06 7.80 -0.85
C GLY A 224 -8.58 7.43 -2.26
N VAL A 225 -7.26 7.37 -2.45
CA VAL A 225 -6.67 6.94 -3.73
C VAL A 225 -7.02 5.48 -4.02
N ILE A 226 -6.90 4.59 -3.01
CA ILE A 226 -7.29 3.17 -3.14
C ILE A 226 -8.77 3.02 -3.49
N LEU A 227 -9.66 3.83 -2.90
CA LEU A 227 -11.09 3.80 -3.23
C LEU A 227 -11.32 4.14 -4.70
N VAL A 228 -10.63 5.17 -5.23
CA VAL A 228 -10.68 5.51 -6.66
C VAL A 228 -10.12 4.37 -7.52
N ASN A 229 -9.04 3.71 -7.09
CA ASN A 229 -8.50 2.55 -7.82
C ASN A 229 -9.51 1.40 -7.88
N LEU A 230 -10.12 1.03 -6.76
CA LEU A 230 -11.13 -0.03 -6.69
C LEU A 230 -12.33 0.23 -7.60
N THR A 231 -12.78 1.50 -7.68
CA THR A 231 -13.99 1.85 -8.43
C THR A 231 -13.72 2.14 -9.90
N CYS A 232 -12.54 2.69 -10.23
CA CYS A 232 -12.27 3.25 -11.56
C CYS A 232 -11.03 2.67 -12.24
N GLY A 233 -10.23 1.85 -11.55
CA GLY A 233 -8.99 1.27 -12.10
C GLY A 233 -7.93 2.31 -12.48
N ARG A 234 -8.00 3.51 -11.90
CA ARG A 234 -7.14 4.67 -12.24
C ARG A 234 -6.74 5.42 -10.98
N ASN A 235 -5.65 6.17 -11.05
CA ASN A 235 -5.28 7.16 -10.04
C ASN A 235 -5.98 8.50 -10.33
N PRO A 236 -6.38 9.27 -9.30
CA PRO A 236 -6.99 10.58 -9.48
C PRO A 236 -5.99 11.64 -9.97
N TRP A 237 -4.69 11.46 -9.72
CA TRP A 237 -3.57 12.31 -10.14
C TRP A 237 -2.26 11.52 -10.08
N LYS A 238 -1.18 12.08 -10.61
CA LYS A 238 0.17 11.50 -10.43
C LYS A 238 0.77 11.92 -9.09
N ARG A 239 0.50 13.15 -8.67
CA ARG A 239 1.01 13.72 -7.43
C ARG A 239 0.01 14.72 -6.85
N ALA A 240 -0.16 14.70 -5.54
CA ALA A 240 -1.07 15.59 -4.80
C ALA A 240 -0.40 16.95 -4.56
N SER A 241 0.00 17.62 -5.64
CA SER A 241 0.73 18.88 -5.59
C SER A 241 0.32 19.85 -6.68
N ASN A 242 0.59 21.14 -6.47
CA ASN A 242 0.29 22.20 -7.43
C ASN A 242 1.03 22.05 -8.78
N GLU A 243 2.07 21.22 -8.87
CA GLU A 243 2.70 20.91 -10.16
C GLU A 243 1.84 19.96 -11.02
N ASP A 244 0.95 19.17 -10.41
CA ASP A 244 0.07 18.25 -11.13
C ASP A 244 -1.16 18.99 -11.66
N ALA A 245 -1.42 18.85 -12.96
CA ALA A 245 -2.54 19.54 -13.62
C ALA A 245 -3.92 19.03 -13.15
N THR A 246 -4.02 17.74 -12.85
CA THR A 246 -5.25 17.06 -12.43
C THR A 246 -5.58 17.44 -11.00
N PHE A 247 -4.56 17.45 -10.12
CA PHE A 247 -4.72 17.92 -8.75
C PHE A 247 -5.12 19.41 -8.70
N ARG A 248 -4.46 20.27 -9.49
CA ARG A 248 -4.86 21.68 -9.59
C ARG A 248 -6.28 21.89 -10.09
N ALA A 249 -6.77 21.05 -10.99
CA ALA A 249 -8.13 21.13 -11.48
C ALA A 249 -9.13 20.72 -10.39
N PHE A 250 -8.84 19.65 -9.64
CA PHE A 250 -9.61 19.24 -8.45
C PHE A 250 -9.71 20.36 -7.41
N LEU A 251 -8.61 21.06 -7.10
CA LEU A 251 -8.63 22.18 -6.14
C LEU A 251 -9.52 23.37 -6.58
N LYS A 252 -9.80 23.50 -7.87
CA LYS A 252 -10.62 24.60 -8.42
C LYS A 252 -12.09 24.23 -8.54
N ASP A 253 -12.37 22.96 -8.78
CA ASP A 253 -13.72 22.45 -9.03
C ASP A 253 -13.92 21.12 -8.27
N PRO A 254 -14.74 21.12 -7.20
CA PRO A 254 -15.09 19.91 -6.47
C PRO A 254 -15.76 18.82 -7.32
N GLU A 255 -16.33 19.18 -8.48
CA GLU A 255 -16.95 18.24 -9.42
C GLU A 255 -15.96 17.68 -10.46
N PHE A 256 -14.71 18.13 -10.46
CA PHE A 256 -13.73 17.76 -11.46
C PHE A 256 -13.52 16.24 -11.56
N LEU A 257 -13.43 15.51 -10.44
CA LEU A 257 -13.26 14.05 -10.48
C LEU A 257 -14.44 13.35 -11.17
N ARG A 258 -15.67 13.86 -11.01
CA ARG A 258 -16.86 13.37 -11.75
C ARG A 258 -16.82 13.67 -13.23
N SER A 259 -16.08 14.70 -13.64
CA SER A 259 -15.93 15.04 -15.06
C SER A 259 -14.99 14.10 -15.81
N ILE A 260 -14.06 13.45 -15.10
CA ILE A 260 -13.02 12.59 -15.70
C ILE A 260 -13.12 11.10 -15.33
N LEU A 261 -13.89 10.75 -14.29
CA LEU A 261 -14.07 9.39 -13.80
C LEU A 261 -15.58 9.08 -13.66
N PRO A 262 -15.99 7.80 -13.79
CA PRO A 262 -17.40 7.39 -13.68
C PRO A 262 -17.89 7.35 -12.22
N VAL A 263 -17.48 8.30 -11.37
CA VAL A 263 -17.86 8.35 -9.96
C VAL A 263 -19.25 8.93 -9.77
N SER A 264 -20.02 8.37 -8.84
CA SER A 264 -21.36 8.86 -8.50
C SER A 264 -21.30 10.21 -7.77
N PRO A 265 -22.40 10.99 -7.77
CA PRO A 265 -22.52 12.16 -6.91
C PRO A 265 -22.21 11.87 -5.45
N GLU A 266 -22.70 10.73 -4.94
CA GLU A 266 -22.53 10.31 -3.55
C GLU A 266 -21.08 9.97 -3.22
N LEU A 267 -20.40 9.23 -4.11
CA LEU A 267 -18.97 8.94 -3.94
C LEU A 267 -18.13 10.22 -4.03
N ASN A 268 -18.49 11.17 -4.91
CA ASN A 268 -17.76 12.43 -5.02
C ASN A 268 -17.78 13.23 -3.71
N VAL A 269 -18.91 13.25 -3.00
CA VAL A 269 -19.01 13.88 -1.67
C VAL A 269 -18.06 13.21 -0.67
N ILE A 270 -17.96 11.88 -0.71
CA ILE A 270 -17.02 11.12 0.14
C ILE A 270 -15.58 11.48 -0.22
N LEU A 271 -15.23 11.46 -1.51
CA LEU A 271 -13.88 11.79 -2.00
C LEU A 271 -13.48 13.23 -1.64
N GLN A 272 -14.41 14.20 -1.68
CA GLN A 272 -14.13 15.57 -1.23
C GLN A 272 -13.78 15.63 0.26
N ARG A 273 -14.43 14.83 1.11
CA ARG A 273 -14.12 14.77 2.55
C ARG A 273 -12.79 14.04 2.84
N ILE A 274 -12.40 13.08 1.99
CA ILE A 274 -11.10 12.39 2.10
C ILE A 274 -9.96 13.29 1.60
N PHE A 275 -10.14 13.93 0.44
CA PHE A 275 -9.13 14.79 -0.19
C PHE A 275 -9.19 16.24 0.30
N GLU A 276 -9.60 16.43 1.56
CA GLU A 276 -9.47 17.71 2.26
C GLU A 276 -7.97 17.99 2.50
N CYS A 277 -7.52 19.14 2.00
CA CYS A 277 -6.12 19.57 2.07
C CYS A 277 -5.72 19.98 3.48
N ASP A 278 -6.64 20.48 4.28
CA ASP A 278 -6.41 20.73 5.70
C ASP A 278 -6.47 19.40 6.48
N PRO A 279 -5.33 18.84 6.94
CA PRO A 279 -5.31 17.53 7.59
C PRO A 279 -6.18 17.47 8.85
N PHE A 280 -6.46 18.60 9.50
CA PHE A 280 -7.30 18.66 10.70
C PHE A 280 -8.81 18.65 10.41
N LYS A 281 -9.20 18.90 9.15
CA LYS A 281 -10.60 18.82 8.70
C LYS A 281 -10.89 17.56 7.90
N ARG A 282 -9.85 16.80 7.54
CA ARG A 282 -9.95 15.54 6.81
C ARG A 282 -10.78 14.54 7.61
N ILE A 283 -11.65 13.82 6.91
CA ILE A 283 -12.57 12.85 7.50
C ILE A 283 -11.83 11.79 8.34
N THR A 284 -12.46 11.34 9.42
CA THR A 284 -11.93 10.21 10.21
C THR A 284 -12.27 8.86 9.57
N ILE A 285 -11.54 7.78 9.91
CA ILE A 285 -11.85 6.43 9.42
C ILE A 285 -13.27 5.99 9.84
N ALA A 286 -13.67 6.31 11.07
CA ALA A 286 -14.99 6.00 11.60
C ALA A 286 -16.12 6.66 10.78
N GLU A 287 -15.99 7.95 10.47
CA GLU A 287 -16.96 8.65 9.62
C GLU A 287 -16.93 8.14 8.17
N LEU A 288 -15.72 7.91 7.63
CA LEU A 288 -15.55 7.38 6.27
C LEU A 288 -16.24 6.03 6.12
N ARG A 289 -16.09 5.13 7.09
CA ARG A 289 -16.77 3.83 7.12
C ARG A 289 -18.28 3.97 7.04
N GLN A 290 -18.88 4.88 7.82
CA GLN A 290 -20.32 5.12 7.79
C GLN A 290 -20.78 5.63 6.42
N LEU A 291 -20.09 6.62 5.87
CA LEU A 291 -20.45 7.14 4.54
C LEU A 291 -20.34 6.07 3.45
N VAL A 292 -19.33 5.21 3.52
CA VAL A 292 -19.14 4.09 2.58
C VAL A 292 -20.28 3.07 2.65
N LEU A 293 -20.76 2.78 3.87
CA LEU A 293 -21.91 1.89 4.10
C LEU A 293 -23.21 2.51 3.56
N GLU A 294 -23.41 3.80 3.77
CA GLU A 294 -24.59 4.54 3.35
C GLU A 294 -24.57 4.91 1.86
N CYS A 295 -23.40 4.90 1.22
CA CYS A 295 -23.24 5.24 -0.19
C CYS A 295 -24.00 4.23 -1.08
N PRO A 296 -25.07 4.63 -1.79
CA PRO A 296 -25.91 3.68 -2.53
C PRO A 296 -25.17 3.07 -3.71
N ARG A 297 -24.40 3.88 -4.43
CA ARG A 297 -23.59 3.49 -5.59
C ARG A 297 -22.29 4.27 -5.58
N PHE A 298 -21.20 3.61 -5.92
CA PHE A 298 -19.90 4.22 -6.12
C PHE A 298 -19.75 4.76 -7.54
N THR A 299 -20.25 4.00 -8.53
CA THR A 299 -20.08 4.35 -9.94
C THR A 299 -21.40 4.62 -10.64
N MET A 300 -21.34 5.44 -11.68
CA MET A 300 -22.45 5.64 -12.60
C MET A 300 -22.23 4.78 -13.84
N PRO A 301 -23.26 4.05 -14.32
CA PRO A 301 -23.17 3.37 -15.60
C PRO A 301 -22.81 4.38 -16.69
N ALA A 302 -21.91 4.01 -17.60
CA ALA A 302 -21.71 4.77 -18.81
C ALA A 302 -23.08 4.97 -19.50
N PRO A 303 -23.39 6.15 -20.07
CA PRO A 303 -24.65 6.35 -20.76
C PRO A 303 -24.81 5.26 -21.81
N THR A 304 -25.79 4.37 -21.62
CA THR A 304 -26.16 3.39 -22.64
C THR A 304 -26.54 4.17 -23.89
N ALA A 305 -25.74 4.05 -24.95
CA ALA A 305 -26.12 4.54 -26.26
C ALA A 305 -27.48 3.90 -26.59
N ILE A 306 -28.52 4.73 -26.66
CA ILE A 306 -29.86 4.30 -27.05
C ILE A 306 -29.70 3.64 -28.43
N PRO A 307 -30.15 2.38 -28.64
CA PRO A 307 -30.13 1.79 -29.97
C PRO A 307 -30.92 2.70 -30.88
N ALA A 308 -30.28 3.24 -31.92
CA ALA A 308 -30.93 4.09 -32.90
C ALA A 308 -32.21 3.39 -33.38
N ALA A 309 -33.35 4.04 -33.13
CA ALA A 309 -34.66 3.52 -33.49
C ALA A 309 -34.66 3.08 -34.95
N THR A 310 -34.99 1.81 -35.18
CA THR A 310 -35.08 1.20 -36.50
C THR A 310 -36.14 1.95 -37.31
N THR A 311 -35.71 2.85 -38.18
CA THR A 311 -36.61 3.51 -39.13
C THR A 311 -37.07 2.47 -40.15
N ARG A 312 -38.32 2.00 -39.97
CA ARG A 312 -39.06 1.22 -40.97
C ARG A 312 -39.14 2.05 -42.26
N LYS A 313 -38.45 1.63 -43.32
CA LYS A 313 -38.70 2.14 -44.67
C LYS A 313 -39.84 1.35 -45.30
N SER A 314 -40.94 2.04 -45.60
CA SER A 314 -42.06 1.55 -46.41
C SER A 314 -41.87 1.92 -47.89
N GLY A 315 -41.90 0.89 -48.75
CA GLY A 315 -42.64 0.89 -50.04
C GLY A 315 -42.15 1.66 -51.28
N HIS A 316 -41.59 0.88 -52.23
CA HIS A 316 -41.80 0.90 -53.71
C HIS A 316 -41.25 2.04 -54.62
N PRO A 317 -41.08 1.82 -55.95
CA PRO A 317 -40.27 0.79 -56.64
C PRO A 317 -39.38 1.38 -57.78
N GLU A 318 -38.64 0.48 -58.45
CA GLU A 318 -37.64 0.66 -59.52
C GLU A 318 -37.95 1.63 -60.67
N VAL A 319 -36.90 2.33 -61.16
CA VAL A 319 -36.66 2.57 -62.60
C VAL A 319 -35.16 2.51 -62.89
N LEU A 320 -34.78 1.56 -63.75
CA LEU A 320 -33.46 1.41 -64.37
C LEU A 320 -33.31 2.38 -65.55
N HIS A 321 -32.18 3.10 -65.64
CA HIS A 321 -31.67 3.60 -66.92
C HIS A 321 -30.14 3.52 -66.97
N ALA A 322 -29.66 2.78 -67.96
CA ALA A 322 -28.26 2.57 -68.31
C ALA A 322 -27.68 3.73 -69.13
N TYR A 323 -26.35 3.92 -69.08
CA TYR A 323 -25.40 4.10 -70.20
C TYR A 323 -24.02 4.63 -69.70
N PRO A 324 -22.92 4.49 -70.48
CA PRO A 324 -21.67 3.93 -69.97
C PRO A 324 -20.49 4.91 -69.85
N TYR A 325 -19.48 4.42 -69.14
CA TYR A 325 -18.05 4.79 -69.09
C TYR A 325 -17.53 5.86 -70.07
N TYR A 326 -16.98 6.93 -69.49
CA TYR A 326 -15.80 7.62 -70.01
C TYR A 326 -14.76 7.76 -68.87
N ALA A 327 -13.55 7.28 -69.14
CA ALA A 327 -12.39 7.35 -68.24
C ALA A 327 -11.48 8.51 -68.64
N TYR A 328 -10.98 9.29 -67.67
CA TYR A 328 -9.78 10.14 -67.71
C TYR A 328 -9.49 10.64 -66.27
N PRO A 329 -8.28 11.18 -65.96
CA PRO A 329 -7.06 10.49 -65.52
C PRO A 329 -6.72 10.80 -64.02
N PRO A 330 -5.66 10.24 -63.42
CA PRO A 330 -5.35 10.48 -62.01
C PRO A 330 -4.55 11.78 -61.82
N ALA A 331 -4.90 12.56 -60.80
CA ALA A 331 -4.10 13.65 -60.25
C ALA A 331 -4.56 13.96 -58.81
N PRO A 332 -3.76 14.68 -57.99
CA PRO A 332 -2.54 14.22 -57.33
C PRO A 332 -2.73 14.12 -55.79
N ARG A 333 -1.83 13.38 -55.13
CA ARG A 333 -1.73 13.35 -53.66
C ARG A 333 -1.44 14.76 -53.11
N VAL A 334 -2.30 15.25 -52.24
CA VAL A 334 -2.02 16.36 -51.32
C VAL A 334 -2.32 15.87 -49.91
N GLU A 335 -1.31 15.97 -49.06
CA GLU A 335 -1.30 15.58 -47.66
C GLU A 335 -2.39 16.33 -46.87
N LEU A 336 -3.28 15.58 -46.23
CA LEU A 336 -4.11 16.07 -45.15
C LEU A 336 -3.57 15.46 -43.86
N LEU A 337 -3.04 16.34 -42.99
CA LEU A 337 -2.59 16.03 -41.65
C LEU A 337 -3.71 15.28 -40.89
N ASN A 338 -3.48 13.98 -40.66
CA ASN A 338 -4.17 13.26 -39.61
C ASN A 338 -3.63 13.77 -38.27
N ALA A 339 -4.49 14.45 -37.52
CA ALA A 339 -4.31 14.60 -36.08
C ALA A 339 -4.41 13.20 -35.45
N GLN A 340 -3.25 12.59 -35.23
CA GLN A 340 -3.12 11.37 -34.44
C GLN A 340 -3.45 11.70 -32.98
N TYR A 341 -4.62 11.28 -32.51
CA TYR A 341 -4.80 11.01 -31.09
C TYR A 341 -4.03 9.72 -30.78
N SER A 342 -2.93 9.87 -30.03
CA SER A 342 -2.08 8.77 -29.62
C SER A 342 -2.82 7.94 -28.58
N ASP A 343 -3.10 6.70 -28.97
CA ASP A 343 -3.39 5.57 -28.11
C ASP A 343 -2.06 5.16 -27.45
N SER A 344 -1.80 5.69 -26.26
CA SER A 344 -0.64 5.31 -25.43
C SER A 344 -1.04 5.34 -23.94
N ALA A 345 -1.78 4.32 -23.55
CA ALA A 345 -1.87 3.87 -22.16
C ALA A 345 -1.74 2.34 -22.11
N VAL A 346 -0.71 1.84 -22.78
CA VAL A 346 -0.09 0.54 -22.52
C VAL A 346 1.42 0.75 -22.60
N SER A 347 2.09 0.66 -21.47
CA SER A 347 3.55 0.55 -21.37
C SER A 347 3.82 -0.08 -20.01
N ASP A 348 4.21 -1.34 -20.01
CA ASP A 348 5.62 -1.75 -19.95
C ASP A 348 6.25 -1.35 -18.61
N THR A 349 6.20 -2.27 -17.66
CA THR A 349 7.06 -2.24 -16.47
C THR A 349 7.91 -3.50 -16.45
N SER A 350 8.86 -3.55 -17.37
CA SER A 350 10.15 -4.20 -17.15
C SER A 350 11.20 -3.09 -17.09
N LEU A 351 11.34 -2.45 -15.93
CA LEU A 351 12.49 -1.62 -15.63
C LEU A 351 12.96 -1.97 -14.22
N THR A 352 14.23 -2.34 -14.19
CA THR A 352 15.08 -2.60 -13.05
C THR A 352 15.18 -1.35 -12.19
N ASP A 353 14.64 -1.39 -10.97
CA ASP A 353 14.87 -0.35 -9.97
C ASP A 353 16.28 -0.53 -9.38
N ASP A 354 17.23 0.21 -9.94
CA ASP A 354 18.50 0.53 -9.32
C ASP A 354 18.48 2.03 -8.97
N GLU A 355 17.77 2.39 -7.89
CA GLU A 355 18.02 3.63 -7.16
C GLU A 355 18.10 3.35 -5.65
N THR A 356 19.33 3.27 -5.19
CA THR A 356 19.73 3.25 -3.79
C THR A 356 19.44 4.62 -3.15
N ILE A 357 18.29 4.78 -2.52
CA ILE A 357 18.04 5.93 -1.62
C ILE A 357 18.72 5.63 -0.29
N SER A 358 20.00 6.01 -0.20
CA SER A 358 20.67 6.17 1.08
C SER A 358 20.11 7.43 1.77
N SER A 359 19.53 7.23 2.94
CA SER A 359 19.02 8.29 3.80
C SER A 359 20.19 9.11 4.36
N VAL A 360 20.57 10.18 3.68
CA VAL A 360 21.49 11.20 4.20
C VAL A 360 20.73 12.11 5.18
N SER A 361 20.91 11.90 6.47
CA SER A 361 20.59 12.89 7.51
C SER A 361 21.90 13.56 7.92
N SER A 362 21.98 14.88 7.71
CA SER A 362 23.15 15.70 8.02
C SER A 362 23.56 15.62 9.50
N ASP A 363 24.88 15.48 9.71
CA ASP A 363 25.57 15.67 10.97
C ASP A 363 25.46 17.11 11.49
N SER A 364 25.31 17.25 12.81
CA SER A 364 25.87 18.40 13.53
C SER A 364 26.21 18.01 14.97
N ASP A 365 27.40 17.45 15.16
CA ASP A 365 28.09 17.46 16.45
C ASP A 365 28.83 18.79 16.60
N TYR A 366 28.50 19.56 17.64
CA TYR A 366 29.38 20.61 18.14
C TYR A 366 29.46 20.50 19.66
N ALA A 367 30.59 20.00 20.14
CA ALA A 367 31.04 20.17 21.51
C ALA A 367 31.69 21.57 21.64
N SER A 368 31.22 22.36 22.59
CA SER A 368 32.00 23.46 23.17
C SER A 368 31.62 23.61 24.64
N GLU A 369 32.59 23.37 25.51
CA GLU A 369 32.62 23.86 26.87
C GLU A 369 32.70 25.41 26.86
N GLY A 370 32.20 26.06 27.91
CA GLY A 370 32.57 27.46 28.21
C GLY A 370 31.46 28.39 28.70
N GLU A 371 31.27 28.36 30.02
CA GLU A 371 30.94 29.49 30.91
C GLU A 371 29.53 30.12 30.97
N ALA A 372 29.19 30.46 32.22
CA ALA A 372 27.90 30.83 32.76
C ALA A 372 27.55 32.31 32.52
N GLU A 373 26.25 32.63 32.46
CA GLU A 373 25.57 33.62 33.32
C GLU A 373 24.04 33.40 33.24
N GLY A 374 23.36 33.62 34.37
CA GLY A 374 22.03 33.07 34.68
C GLY A 374 20.82 33.76 34.06
N PHE A 375 19.64 33.16 34.24
CA PHE A 375 18.40 33.81 34.69
C PHE A 375 17.29 32.77 35.00
N SER A 376 16.78 32.87 36.25
CA SER A 376 15.48 32.47 36.82
C SER A 376 14.73 31.21 36.35
N PHE A 377 14.62 30.25 37.28
CA PHE A 377 13.63 29.17 37.35
C PHE A 377 12.19 29.70 37.36
N VAL A 378 11.30 29.06 36.58
CA VAL A 378 9.84 29.10 36.80
C VAL A 378 9.34 27.65 36.90
N ASP A 379 8.59 27.42 37.96
CA ASP A 379 8.02 26.19 38.50
C ASP A 379 6.98 25.51 37.57
N PRO A 380 7.06 24.20 37.27
CA PRO A 380 6.05 23.49 36.51
C PRO A 380 4.98 22.86 37.44
N GLN A 381 4.14 23.70 38.05
CA GLN A 381 2.83 23.29 38.57
C GLN A 381 1.76 24.31 38.20
N ALA A 382 1.15 24.14 37.03
CA ALA A 382 -0.13 24.77 36.69
C ALA A 382 -0.81 23.95 35.57
N VAL A 383 -1.58 22.94 35.95
CA VAL A 383 -2.55 22.26 35.09
C VAL A 383 -3.93 22.86 35.41
N PRO A 384 -4.65 23.47 34.44
CA PRO A 384 -6.04 23.84 34.69
C PRO A 384 -6.95 22.62 34.54
N GLU A 385 -7.51 22.19 35.66
CA GLU A 385 -8.64 21.26 35.78
C GLU A 385 -9.92 21.89 35.23
N PHE A 386 -10.56 21.24 34.26
CA PHE A 386 -12.01 21.20 34.04
C PHE A 386 -12.20 19.89 33.24
N TRP A 387 -12.98 18.88 33.64
CA TRP A 387 -14.43 18.81 33.85
C TRP A 387 -14.73 17.69 34.86
N ASP A 388 -15.63 17.96 35.82
CA ASP A 388 -16.23 16.95 36.70
C ASP A 388 -17.43 16.23 36.03
N PRO A 389 -17.75 14.98 36.43
CA PRO A 389 -18.74 14.12 35.79
C PRO A 389 -20.15 14.24 36.41
N VAL A 390 -21.19 13.88 35.64
CA VAL A 390 -22.58 13.73 36.14
C VAL A 390 -23.16 12.38 35.69
N PRO A 391 -24.00 11.70 36.51
CA PRO A 391 -23.99 10.24 36.63
C PRO A 391 -25.22 9.46 36.10
N VAL A 392 -24.98 8.18 35.77
CA VAL A 392 -25.69 6.94 36.20
C VAL A 392 -26.96 6.42 35.47
N HIS A 393 -26.83 5.12 35.11
CA HIS A 393 -27.81 4.01 34.94
C HIS A 393 -28.68 3.87 33.67
N MET A 394 -28.41 2.80 32.91
CA MET A 394 -29.35 1.68 32.79
C MET A 394 -28.62 0.36 32.49
N ARG A 395 -29.04 -0.69 33.21
CA ARG A 395 -28.54 -2.07 33.15
C ARG A 395 -29.10 -2.82 31.95
N THR A 396 -28.28 -3.63 31.28
CA THR A 396 -28.72 -4.88 30.67
C THR A 396 -27.68 -5.98 30.89
N ASN A 397 -28.13 -7.06 31.54
CA ASN A 397 -27.38 -8.25 31.92
C ASN A 397 -26.90 -9.06 30.70
N VAL A 398 -25.61 -9.37 30.65
CA VAL A 398 -25.06 -10.56 29.96
C VAL A 398 -23.89 -11.08 30.82
N PRO A 399 -23.77 -12.39 31.12
CA PRO A 399 -22.80 -12.89 32.09
C PRO A 399 -21.37 -12.91 31.53
N GLU A 400 -20.46 -12.21 32.21
CA GLU A 400 -19.02 -12.23 31.97
C GLU A 400 -18.40 -13.58 32.36
N LYS A 401 -17.68 -14.20 31.43
CA LYS A 401 -16.66 -15.23 31.74
C LYS A 401 -15.38 -14.52 32.15
N PRO A 402 -14.66 -14.98 33.19
CA PRO A 402 -13.41 -14.35 33.61
C PRO A 402 -12.33 -14.59 32.55
N PHE A 403 -11.87 -13.51 31.90
CA PHE A 403 -10.64 -13.49 31.11
C PHE A 403 -9.46 -13.47 32.07
N ALA A 404 -8.71 -14.56 32.12
CA ALA A 404 -7.38 -14.59 32.72
C ALA A 404 -6.40 -13.84 31.80
N LEU A 405 -5.68 -12.87 32.35
CA LEU A 405 -4.54 -12.21 31.71
C LEU A 405 -3.48 -13.26 31.34
N PRO A 406 -3.04 -13.37 30.07
CA PRO A 406 -1.82 -14.09 29.76
C PRO A 406 -0.64 -13.28 30.29
N GLN A 407 0.20 -13.97 31.06
CA GLN A 407 1.50 -13.49 31.50
C GLN A 407 2.36 -13.04 30.31
N HIS A 408 3.23 -12.05 30.53
CA HIS A 408 4.25 -11.59 29.60
C HIS A 408 4.89 -12.75 28.82
N ILE A 409 4.63 -12.83 27.51
CA ILE A 409 5.36 -13.69 26.59
C ILE A 409 6.34 -12.77 25.86
N GLU A 410 7.59 -12.77 26.30
CA GLU A 410 8.70 -12.32 25.45
C GLU A 410 8.78 -13.23 24.21
N PRO A 411 9.14 -12.69 23.03
CA PRO A 411 9.20 -13.49 21.81
C PRO A 411 10.23 -14.60 21.96
N TYR A 412 9.78 -15.84 21.83
CA TYR A 412 10.67 -17.00 21.72
C TYR A 412 11.32 -16.94 20.33
N ILE A 413 12.49 -16.30 20.25
CA ILE A 413 13.38 -16.41 19.10
C ILE A 413 13.93 -17.84 19.13
N ALA A 414 13.39 -18.70 18.28
CA ALA A 414 13.99 -20.00 18.06
C ALA A 414 15.26 -19.78 17.21
N VAL A 415 16.40 -19.71 17.91
CA VAL A 415 17.73 -19.73 17.28
C VAL A 415 17.98 -21.17 16.84
N TYR A 416 18.19 -21.38 15.55
CA TYR A 416 18.54 -22.69 14.98
C TYR A 416 19.92 -22.65 14.34
#